data_AF-A0A800LXC6-F1
#
_entry.id   AF-A0A800LXC6-F1
#
_cell.length_a   1.000
_cell.length_b   1.000
_cell.length_c   1.000
_cell.angle_alpha   90.00
_cell.angle_beta   90.00
_cell.angle_gamma   90.00
#
_symmetry.space_group_name_H-M   'P 1'
#
loop_
_entity.id
_entity.type
_entity.pdbx_description
1 polymer ?
#
loop_
_entity_poly.entity_id
_entity_poly.type
_entity_poly.pdbx_seq_one_letter_code
_entity_poly.pdbx_strand_id
1 'polypeptide(L)'
;MIVETRGRTRSSNQEFRSGGSIHGQFPLVVLLDHRSASASEIVAGAVQDWDRGVIAGSRSFGKGLVQTLFAEPHLRDGSALKLTTAQYYTPSGRLIQRDYKNKSYQEYVEEAFEDSDEVVGQEM
;
A
#
# COMPACT_ATOMS: atom_id res chain seq x y z
N MET A 1 2.69 -10.44 11.32
CA MET A 1 3.27 -9.22 10.71
C MET A 1 2.17 -8.51 9.95
N ILE A 2 2.11 -7.19 9.91
CA ILE A 2 1.11 -6.45 9.13
C ILE A 2 1.75 -5.94 7.85
N VAL A 3 2.89 -5.27 7.96
CA VAL A 3 3.62 -4.69 6.82
C VAL A 3 5.07 -4.51 7.21
N GLU A 4 5.95 -4.55 6.22
CA GLU A 4 7.35 -4.18 6.33
C GLU A 4 7.63 -2.97 5.43
N THR A 5 8.46 -2.03 5.88
CA THR A 5 9.05 -1.01 5.02
C THR A 5 10.47 -1.40 4.67
N ARG A 6 10.85 -1.24 3.40
CA ARG A 6 12.25 -1.36 2.97
C ARG A 6 12.66 -0.10 2.23
N GLY A 7 13.72 0.54 2.72
CA GLY A 7 14.27 1.76 2.14
C GLY A 7 15.74 1.61 1.74
N ARG A 8 16.30 2.70 1.22
CA ARG A 8 17.72 2.73 0.82
C ARG A 8 18.66 2.65 2.03
N THR A 9 18.23 3.19 3.17
CA THR A 9 18.98 3.19 4.43
C THR A 9 18.37 2.18 5.40
N ARG A 10 19.20 1.56 6.24
CA ARG A 10 18.73 0.63 7.29
C ARG A 10 17.72 1.27 8.24
N SER A 11 17.86 2.57 8.52
CA SER A 11 16.93 3.33 9.37
C SER A 11 15.51 3.42 8.80
N SER A 12 15.35 3.22 7.50
CA SER A 12 14.04 3.22 6.83
C SER A 12 13.41 1.83 6.80
N ASN A 13 14.11 0.80 7.28
CA ASN A 13 13.59 -0.56 7.36
C ASN A 13 12.87 -0.75 8.68
N GLN A 14 11.60 -1.11 8.63
CA GLN A 14 10.77 -1.33 9.81
C GLN A 14 9.81 -2.48 9.58
N GLU A 15 9.54 -3.27 10.61
CA GLU A 15 8.47 -4.26 10.60
C GLU A 15 7.38 -3.84 11.57
N PHE A 16 6.15 -3.83 11.09
CA PHE A 16 4.97 -3.53 11.90
C PHE A 16 4.23 -4.83 12.18
N ARG A 17 3.98 -5.13 13.45
CA ARG A 17 3.34 -6.38 13.90
C ARG A 17 2.15 -6.03 14.79
N SER A 18 1.09 -6.82 14.69
CA SER A 18 -0.01 -6.74 15.66
C SER A 18 0.46 -7.24 17.02
N GLY A 19 0.10 -6.53 18.09
CA GLY A 19 0.38 -6.95 19.47
C GLY A 19 -0.47 -8.13 19.94
N GLY A 20 -1.43 -8.58 19.11
CA GLY A 20 -2.31 -9.72 19.41
C GLY A 20 -3.42 -9.35 20.39
N SER A 21 -4.65 -9.30 19.90
CA SER A 21 -5.83 -9.59 20.70
C SER A 21 -6.77 -10.42 19.84
N ILE A 22 -7.17 -11.59 20.35
CA ILE A 22 -8.08 -12.46 19.64
C ILE A 22 -9.49 -11.98 19.98
N HIS A 23 -9.98 -11.03 19.21
CA HIS A 23 -11.42 -10.93 19.02
C HIS A 23 -11.89 -12.18 18.24
N GLY A 24 -13.13 -12.60 18.44
CA GLY A 24 -13.68 -13.83 17.87
C GLY A 24 -13.41 -13.97 16.36
N GLN A 25 -13.32 -15.22 15.89
CA GLN A 25 -13.21 -15.51 14.47
C GLN A 25 -14.56 -15.27 13.80
N PHE A 26 -14.71 -14.09 13.19
CA PHE A 26 -15.85 -13.75 12.34
C PHE A 26 -15.46 -13.84 10.86
N PRO A 27 -16.38 -14.24 9.97
CA PRO A 27 -16.20 -14.06 8.53
C PRO A 27 -15.84 -12.60 8.22
N LEU A 28 -14.83 -12.39 7.40
CA LEU A 28 -14.32 -11.06 7.05
C LEU A 28 -14.18 -10.94 5.54
N VAL A 29 -14.77 -9.89 4.99
CA VAL A 29 -14.57 -9.43 3.62
C VAL A 29 -14.07 -8.00 3.65
N VAL A 30 -13.02 -7.70 2.88
CA VAL A 30 -12.51 -6.34 2.68
C VAL A 30 -12.83 -5.93 1.25
N LEU A 31 -13.66 -4.90 1.08
CA LEU A 31 -14.02 -4.34 -0.22
C LEU A 31 -13.05 -3.21 -0.58
N LEU A 32 -12.45 -3.29 -1.76
CA LEU A 32 -11.56 -2.26 -2.31
C LEU A 32 -12.02 -1.80 -3.69
N ASP A 33 -11.52 -0.63 -4.08
CA ASP A 33 -11.65 -0.07 -5.41
C ASP A 33 -10.33 0.57 -5.87
N HIS A 34 -10.30 1.10 -7.11
CA HIS A 34 -9.13 1.79 -7.68
C HIS A 34 -8.69 3.04 -6.90
N ARG A 35 -9.56 3.60 -6.03
CA ARG A 35 -9.23 4.74 -5.16
C ARG A 35 -8.63 4.31 -3.83
N SER A 36 -8.71 3.04 -3.49
CA SER A 36 -8.10 2.47 -2.31
C SER A 36 -6.57 2.50 -2.45
N ALA A 37 -5.91 3.24 -1.56
CA ALA A 37 -4.50 3.53 -1.67
C ALA A 37 -3.80 3.55 -0.29
N SER A 38 -2.52 3.18 -0.24
CA SER A 38 -1.68 3.28 0.95
C SER A 38 -2.19 2.45 2.12
N ALA A 39 -2.64 3.06 3.23
CA ALA A 39 -3.02 2.34 4.45
C ALA A 39 -4.10 1.27 4.20
N SER A 40 -5.06 1.54 3.32
CA SER A 40 -6.11 0.56 2.96
C SER A 40 -5.53 -0.69 2.29
N GLU A 41 -4.52 -0.51 1.43
CA GLU A 41 -3.84 -1.61 0.73
C GLU A 41 -2.97 -2.43 1.70
N ILE A 42 -2.38 -1.78 2.69
CA ILE A 42 -1.63 -2.45 3.77
C ILE A 42 -2.57 -3.37 4.56
N VAL A 43 -3.74 -2.86 4.98
CA VAL A 43 -4.72 -3.64 5.73
C VAL A 43 -5.25 -4.80 4.91
N ALA A 44 -5.67 -4.55 3.68
CA ALA A 44 -6.16 -5.59 2.79
C ALA A 44 -5.10 -6.65 2.46
N GLY A 45 -3.88 -6.21 2.14
CA GLY A 45 -2.76 -7.11 1.87
C GLY A 45 -2.40 -7.98 3.08
N ALA A 46 -2.44 -7.43 4.30
CA ALA A 46 -2.26 -8.21 5.51
C ALA A 46 -3.40 -9.22 5.74
N VAL A 47 -4.65 -8.80 5.56
CA VAL A 47 -5.81 -9.70 5.69
C VAL A 47 -5.72 -10.86 4.70
N GLN A 48 -5.35 -10.57 3.45
CA GLN A 48 -5.18 -11.55 2.39
C GLN A 48 -4.02 -12.51 2.68
N ASP A 49 -2.83 -11.98 2.99
CA ASP A 49 -1.62 -12.79 3.16
C ASP A 49 -1.62 -13.69 4.40
N TRP A 50 -2.49 -13.40 5.39
CA TRP A 50 -2.70 -14.26 6.56
C TRP A 50 -3.91 -15.19 6.43
N ASP A 51 -4.52 -15.26 5.24
CA ASP A 51 -5.77 -16.01 5.00
C ASP A 51 -6.88 -15.64 6.01
N ARG A 52 -6.89 -14.39 6.50
CA ARG A 52 -7.84 -13.94 7.53
C ARG A 52 -9.20 -13.60 6.93
N GLY A 53 -9.26 -13.23 5.66
CA GLY A 53 -10.50 -12.83 5.00
C GLY A 53 -10.32 -12.73 3.49
N VAL A 54 -11.43 -12.53 2.80
CA VAL A 54 -11.46 -12.42 1.34
C VAL A 54 -11.41 -10.94 0.93
N ILE A 55 -10.66 -10.63 -0.13
CA ILE A 55 -10.67 -9.30 -0.75
C ILE A 55 -11.66 -9.33 -1.91
N ALA A 56 -12.54 -8.34 -1.97
CA ALA A 56 -13.55 -8.18 -3.02
C ALA A 56 -13.47 -6.78 -3.64
N GLY A 57 -14.06 -6.62 -4.83
CA GLY A 57 -14.09 -5.35 -5.57
C GLY A 57 -13.10 -5.33 -6.72
N SER A 58 -12.47 -4.18 -6.96
CA SER A 58 -11.50 -4.02 -8.05
C SER A 58 -10.06 -3.93 -7.53
N ARG A 59 -9.10 -3.96 -8.46
CA ARG A 59 -7.69 -3.71 -8.12
C ARG A 59 -7.54 -2.33 -7.46
N SER A 60 -6.71 -2.26 -6.43
CA SER A 60 -6.37 -1.02 -5.73
C SER A 60 -5.42 -0.15 -6.54
N PHE A 61 -5.21 1.10 -6.10
CA PHE A 61 -4.38 2.07 -6.80
C PHE A 61 -2.92 1.61 -6.99
N GLY A 62 -2.34 0.95 -5.98
CA GLY A 62 -0.94 0.54 -5.95
C GLY A 62 0.01 1.60 -5.40
N LYS A 63 -0.39 2.31 -4.33
CA LYS A 63 0.45 3.33 -3.66
C LYS A 63 1.21 2.70 -2.50
N GLY A 64 2.34 2.08 -2.83
CA GLY A 64 3.26 1.43 -1.89
C GLY A 64 4.45 2.29 -1.44
N LEU A 65 4.46 3.61 -1.64
CA LEU A 65 5.57 4.48 -1.23
C LEU A 65 5.38 5.07 0.18
N VAL A 66 6.44 5.02 0.99
CA VAL A 66 6.54 5.67 2.30
C VAL A 66 7.11 7.07 2.11
N GLN A 67 6.41 8.07 2.62
CA GLN A 67 6.86 9.46 2.60
C GLN A 67 7.21 9.93 4.01
N THR A 68 8.43 10.40 4.21
CA THR A 68 8.91 11.01 5.45
C THR A 68 8.92 12.52 5.32
N LEU A 69 8.51 13.21 6.38
CA LEU A 69 8.58 14.67 6.46
C LEU A 69 9.88 15.08 7.14
N PHE A 70 10.72 15.81 6.42
CA PHE A 70 11.93 16.45 6.94
C PHE A 70 11.62 17.93 7.17
N ALA A 71 11.47 18.33 8.43
CA ALA A 71 11.30 19.71 8.85
C ALA A 71 12.38 20.02 9.91
N GLU A 72 12.18 21.00 10.79
CA GLU A 72 13.08 21.25 11.93
C GLU A 72 13.38 19.97 12.73
N PRO A 73 14.65 19.71 13.13
CA PRO A 73 15.84 20.56 13.00
C PRO A 73 16.62 20.44 11.66
N HIS A 74 16.06 19.72 10.67
CA HIS A 74 16.74 19.43 9.39
C HIS A 74 16.72 20.64 8.44
N LEU A 75 15.64 21.41 8.45
CA LEU A 75 15.45 22.60 7.62
C LEU A 75 15.16 23.79 8.55
N ARG A 76 16.17 24.65 8.73
CA ARG A 76 16.20 25.73 9.76
C ARG A 76 15.39 26.98 9.42
N ASP A 77 14.79 27.01 8.24
CA ASP A 77 14.04 28.13 7.70
C ASP A 77 12.53 27.97 7.92
N GLY A 78 12.11 26.96 8.69
CA GLY A 78 10.70 26.63 8.92
C GLY A 78 10.03 25.90 7.73
N SER A 79 10.77 25.56 6.68
CA SER A 79 10.23 24.76 5.57
C SER A 79 10.14 23.27 5.92
N ALA A 80 9.46 22.51 5.07
CA ALA A 80 9.37 21.06 5.19
C ALA A 80 9.48 20.37 3.82
N LEU A 81 10.25 19.28 3.78
CA LEU A 81 10.40 18.43 2.62
C LEU A 81 9.69 17.10 2.86
N LYS A 82 8.71 16.78 2.03
CA LYS A 82 8.09 15.44 2.01
C LYS A 82 8.79 14.58 0.97
N LEU A 83 9.57 13.61 1.42
CA LEU A 83 10.42 12.79 0.56
C LEU A 83 10.06 11.30 0.69
N THR A 84 10.03 10.59 -0.43
CA THR A 84 9.90 9.13 -0.43
C THR A 84 11.18 8.49 0.10
N THR A 85 11.07 7.68 1.15
CA THR A 85 12.22 7.07 1.83
C THR A 85 12.23 5.54 1.78
N ALA A 86 11.07 4.93 1.61
CA ALA A 86 10.91 3.47 1.60
C ALA A 86 9.70 3.02 0.77
N GLN A 87 9.58 1.70 0.63
CA GLN A 87 8.45 1.01 0.00
C GLN A 87 7.79 0.05 0.99
N TYR A 88 6.47 -0.12 0.90
CA TYR A 88 5.69 -1.06 1.69
C TYR A 88 5.66 -2.45 1.05
N TYR A 89 5.90 -3.47 1.87
CA TYR A 89 5.82 -4.88 1.53
C TYR A 89 4.81 -5.58 2.45
N THR A 90 3.94 -6.39 1.86
CA THR A 90 2.96 -7.18 2.62
C THR A 90 3.63 -8.34 3.37
N PRO A 91 2.91 -9.09 4.23
CA PRO A 91 3.49 -10.20 4.98
C PRO A 91 4.18 -11.28 4.14
N SER A 92 3.70 -11.54 2.94
CA SER A 92 4.32 -12.48 1.97
C SER A 92 5.55 -11.90 1.24
N GLY A 93 5.89 -10.63 1.48
CA GLY A 93 6.99 -9.94 0.80
C GLY A 93 6.60 -9.36 -0.57
N ARG A 94 5.31 -9.29 -0.91
CA ARG A 94 4.81 -8.63 -2.12
C ARG A 94 4.95 -7.11 -2.01
N LEU A 95 5.52 -6.47 -3.03
CA LEU A 95 5.57 -5.01 -3.13
C LEU A 95 4.18 -4.47 -3.51
N ILE A 96 3.66 -3.51 -2.74
CA ILE A 96 2.36 -2.87 -3.03
C ILE A 96 2.46 -1.91 -4.23
N GLN A 97 3.63 -1.30 -4.42
CA GLN A 97 3.79 -0.22 -5.39
C GLN A 97 3.61 -0.69 -6.84
N ARG A 98 2.64 -0.10 -7.53
CA ARG A 98 2.49 -0.21 -8.99
C ARG A 98 3.72 0.36 -9.68
N ASP A 99 4.19 -0.30 -10.75
CA ASP A 99 5.35 0.16 -11.50
C ASP A 99 5.06 1.51 -12.17
N TYR A 100 5.92 2.48 -11.88
CA TYR A 100 5.86 3.84 -12.40
C TYR A 100 7.10 4.20 -13.24
N LYS A 101 7.99 3.23 -13.51
CA LYS A 101 9.18 3.47 -14.34
C LYS A 101 8.78 3.81 -15.77
N ASN A 102 9.44 4.81 -16.33
CA ASN A 102 9.22 5.29 -17.70
C ASN A 102 7.78 5.75 -18.00
N LYS A 103 7.01 6.09 -16.97
CA LYS A 103 5.66 6.64 -17.09
C LYS A 103 5.65 8.08 -16.60
N SER A 104 4.92 8.94 -17.30
CA SER A 104 4.47 10.21 -16.75
C SER A 104 3.50 9.98 -15.59
N TYR A 105 3.24 11.03 -14.82
CA TYR A 105 2.26 10.96 -13.74
C TYR A 105 0.85 10.67 -14.28
N GLN A 106 0.51 11.20 -15.46
CA GLN A 106 -0.80 10.99 -16.08
C GLN A 106 -0.97 9.53 -16.48
N GLU A 107 -0.02 8.95 -17.22
CA GLU A 107 -0.05 7.54 -17.62
C GLU A 107 -0.12 6.61 -16.41
N TYR A 108 0.63 6.89 -15.33
CA TYR A 108 0.58 6.11 -14.09
C TYR A 108 -0.80 6.13 -13.43
N VAL A 109 -1.48 7.29 -13.46
CA VAL A 109 -2.82 7.43 -12.89
C VAL A 109 -3.85 6.77 -13.81
N GLU A 110 -3.83 7.04 -15.11
CA GLU A 110 -4.77 6.47 -16.08
C GLU A 110 -4.77 4.94 -16.02
N GLU A 111 -3.60 4.31 -16.05
CA GLU A 111 -3.46 2.85 -15.92
C GLU A 111 -4.08 2.31 -14.62
N ALA A 112 -3.98 3.06 -13.51
CA ALA A 112 -4.57 2.64 -12.24
C ALA A 112 -6.11 2.64 -12.26
N PHE A 113 -6.72 3.43 -13.13
CA PHE A 113 -8.18 3.50 -13.31
C PHE A 113 -8.65 2.57 -14.45
N GLU A 114 -7.86 2.39 -15.51
CA GLU A 114 -8.16 1.45 -16.61
C GLU A 114 -8.16 -0.02 -16.13
N ASP A 115 -7.19 -0.42 -15.31
CA ASP A 115 -7.14 -1.74 -14.67
C ASP A 115 -8.42 -2.09 -13.88
N SER A 116 -9.22 -1.09 -13.51
CA SER A 116 -10.46 -1.28 -12.76
C SER A 116 -11.66 -1.61 -13.63
N ASP A 117 -11.60 -1.22 -14.91
CA ASP A 117 -12.67 -1.43 -15.89
C ASP A 117 -12.59 -2.83 -16.55
N GLU A 118 -11.44 -3.51 -16.49
CA GLU A 118 -11.29 -4.88 -17.01
C GLU A 118 -12.08 -5.94 -16.21
N VAL A 119 -12.64 -5.61 -15.04
CA VAL A 119 -13.36 -6.58 -14.17
C VAL A 119 -14.86 -6.69 -14.52
N VAL A 120 -15.34 -6.02 -15.58
CA VAL A 120 -16.73 -6.18 -16.07
C VAL A 120 -16.72 -6.61 -17.55
N GLY A 121 -16.65 -7.93 -17.81
CA GLY A 121 -17.00 -8.44 -19.14
C GLY A 121 -16.24 -9.63 -19.71
N GLN A 122 -15.90 -10.66 -18.92
CA GLN A 122 -15.81 -12.01 -19.52
C GLN A 122 -17.10 -12.77 -19.21
N GLU A 123 -17.93 -12.85 -20.25
CA GLU A 123 -19.18 -13.61 -20.31
C GLU A 123 -18.99 -15.04 -19.78
N MET A 124 -19.95 -15.46 -18.94
CA MET A 124 -20.28 -16.86 -18.67
C MET A 124 -21.29 -17.36 -19.71
#